data_AF-M8DDT5-F1
#
_entry.id   AF-M8DDT5-F1
#
_cell.length_a   1.000
_cell.length_b   1.000
_cell.length_c   1.000
_cell.angle_alpha   90.00
_cell.angle_beta   90.00
_cell.angle_gamma   90.00
#
_symmetry.space_group_name_H-M   'P 1'
#
loop_
_entity.id
_entity.type
_entity.pdbx_description
1 polymer ?
#
loop_
_entity_poly.entity_id
_entity_poly.type
_entity_poly.pdbx_seq_one_letter_code
_entity_poly.pdbx_strand_id
1 'polypeptide(L)' 'MIETIMVPLDSKMQRVPVLTSKHLKVYGLLIKGTDINELVADRKTRHIINELCRLGWVKPRAERKYSSQRYI' A
#
# COMPACT_ATOMS: atom_id res chain seq x y z
N MET A 1 -3.12 8.81 -8.00
CA MET A 1 -3.71 7.88 -8.99
C MET A 1 -2.62 6.87 -9.25
N ILE A 2 -2.92 5.59 -9.01
CA ILE A 2 -1.93 4.53 -9.16
C ILE A 2 -1.57 4.44 -10.64
N GLU A 3 -0.29 4.61 -10.95
CA GLU A 3 0.21 4.48 -12.32
C GLU A 3 0.07 3.04 -12.79
N THR A 4 -0.25 2.86 -14.07
CA THR A 4 -0.44 1.54 -14.68
C THR A 4 0.35 1.43 -15.97
N ILE A 5 0.87 0.24 -16.25
CA ILE A 5 1.52 -0.08 -17.54
C ILE A 5 0.70 -1.16 -18.26
N MET A 6 0.85 -1.23 -19.59
CA MET A 6 0.31 -2.33 -20.38
C MET A 6 1.29 -3.51 -20.35
N VAL A 7 0.82 -4.69 -19.97
CA VAL A 7 1.61 -5.94 -20.01
C VAL A 7 0.84 -7.03 -20.74
N PRO A 8 1.52 -7.94 -21.44
CA PRO A 8 0.90 -9.15 -21.97
C PRO A 8 0.64 -10.14 -20.82
N LEU A 9 -0.63 -10.46 -20.58
CA LEU A 9 -1.09 -11.51 -19.67
C LEU A 9 -2.00 -12.45 -20.47
N ASP A 10 -1.62 -13.72 -20.59
CA ASP A 10 -2.35 -14.77 -21.32
C ASP A 10 -2.79 -14.34 -22.73
N SER A 11 -1.82 -13.84 -23.52
CA SER A 11 -2.03 -13.37 -24.89
C SER A 11 -2.95 -12.15 -25.04
N LYS A 12 -3.25 -11.43 -23.95
CA LYS A 12 -4.01 -10.16 -23.96
C LYS A 12 -3.21 -9.05 -23.29
N MET A 13 -3.28 -7.85 -23.85
CA MET A 13 -2.69 -6.66 -23.23
C MET A 13 -3.60 -6.16 -22.10
N GLN A 14 -3.09 -6.13 -20.88
CA GLN A 14 -3.84 -5.69 -19.69
C GLN A 14 -3.12 -4.54 -18.99
N ARG A 15 -3.88 -3.62 -18.38
CA ARG A 15 -3.31 -2.57 -17.52
C ARG A 15 -3.08 -3.13 -16.12
N VAL A 16 -1.83 -3.13 -15.68
CA VAL A 16 -1.46 -3.53 -14.33
C VAL A 16 -0.89 -2.36 -13.55
N PRO A 17 -1.22 -2.21 -12.26
CA PRO A 17 -0.65 -1.16 -11.43
C PRO A 17 0.84 -1.38 -11.18
N VAL A 18 1.60 -0.30 -11.10
CA VAL A 18 3.05 -0.36 -10.86
C VAL A 18 3.47 0.51 -9.70
N LEU A 19 4.53 0.06 -9.01
CA LEU A 19 5.24 0.89 -8.06
C LEU A 19 6.11 1.88 -8.81
N THR A 20 5.94 3.15 -8.48
CA THR A 20 6.78 4.24 -8.98
C THR A 20 7.95 4.51 -8.03
N SER A 21 8.92 5.32 -8.46
CA SER A 21 10.04 5.73 -7.60
C SER A 21 9.61 6.40 -6.29
N LYS A 22 8.46 7.09 -6.28
CA LYS A 22 7.87 7.69 -5.06
C LYS A 22 7.42 6.62 -4.07
N HIS A 23 6.76 5.57 -4.57
CA HIS A 23 6.35 4.43 -3.75
C HIS A 23 7.57 3.76 -3.10
N LEU A 24 8.63 3.49 -3.89
CA LEU A 24 9.85 2.87 -3.39
C LEU A 24 10.56 3.72 -2.33
N LYS A 25 10.59 5.05 -2.49
CA LYS A 25 11.16 5.96 -1.49
C LYS A 25 10.41 5.88 -0.17
N VAL A 26 9.09 6.00 -0.20
CA VAL A 26 8.24 5.94 1.01
C VAL A 26 8.32 4.56 1.67
N TYR A 27 8.28 3.49 0.87
CA TYR A 27 8.45 2.13 1.35
C TYR A 27 9.82 1.90 2.01
N GLY A 28 10.88 2.48 1.45
CA GLY A 28 12.21 2.45 2.04
C GLY A 28 12.31 3.14 3.41
N LEU A 29 11.55 4.22 3.64
CA LEU A 29 11.47 4.88 4.96
C LEU A 29 10.80 3.98 5.99
N LEU A 30 9.71 3.29 5.59
CA LEU A 30 9.04 2.31 6.44
C LEU A 30 9.97 1.15 6.82
N ILE A 31 10.74 0.61 5.87
CA ILE A 31 11.73 -0.45 6.14
C ILE A 31 12.82 0.02 7.12
N LYS A 32 13.22 1.29 7.04
CA LYS A 32 14.20 1.89 7.95
C LYS A 32 13.66 2.16 9.36
N GLY A 33 12.38 1.88 9.61
CA GLY A 33 11.76 2.02 10.93
C GLY A 33 11.12 3.39 11.19
N THR A 34 10.95 4.24 10.16
CA THR A 34 10.18 5.49 10.32
C THR A 34 8.72 5.15 10.66
N ASP A 35 8.15 5.85 11.65
CA ASP A 35 6.76 5.60 12.05
C ASP A 35 5.81 5.97 10.89
N ILE A 36 4.90 5.05 10.59
CA ILE A 36 3.84 5.28 9.61
C ILE A 36 3.00 6.51 9.98
N ASN A 37 2.80 6.80 11.27
CA ASN A 37 2.04 7.96 11.74
C ASN A 37 2.72 9.29 11.36
N GLU A 38 4.05 9.35 11.43
CA GLU A 38 4.84 10.51 10.99
C GLU A 38 4.72 10.69 9.48
N LEU A 39 4.82 9.59 8.72
CA LEU A 39 4.72 9.63 7.27
C LEU A 39 3.31 10.02 6.78
N VAL A 40 2.24 9.56 7.43
CA VAL A 40 0.88 9.98 7.05
C VAL A 40 0.53 11.39 7.50
N ALA A 41 1.34 12.06 8.33
CA ALA A 41 1.11 13.47 8.67
C ALA A 41 1.23 14.37 7.44
N ASP A 42 2.18 14.08 6.54
CA ASP A 42 2.32 14.76 5.25
C ASP A 42 1.29 14.27 4.22
N ARG A 43 0.62 15.20 3.54
CA ARG A 43 -0.45 14.89 2.58
C ARG A 43 0.05 14.09 1.38
N LYS A 44 1.26 14.38 0.88
CA LYS A 44 1.81 13.68 -0.30
C LYS A 44 2.16 12.23 0.07
N THR A 45 2.80 12.06 1.21
CA THR A 45 3.25 10.77 1.71
C THR A 45 2.07 9.89 2.13
N ARG A 46 1.04 10.46 2.76
CA ARG A 46 -0.24 9.77 3.04
C ARG A 46 -0.87 9.18 1.79
N HIS A 47 -0.90 9.95 0.70
CA HIS A 47 -1.45 9.47 -0.58
C HIS A 47 -0.67 8.24 -1.09
N ILE A 48 0.66 8.28 -1.03
CA ILE A 48 1.53 7.15 -1.43
C ILE A 48 1.35 5.93 -0.52
N ILE A 49 1.21 6.13 0.80
CA ILE A 49 0.96 5.03 1.75
C ILE A 49 -0.38 4.36 1.43
N ASN A 50 -1.43 5.14 1.13
CA ASN A 50 -2.72 4.59 0.75
C ASN A 50 -2.64 3.78 -0.55
N GLU A 51 -1.85 4.23 -1.53
CA GLU A 51 -1.59 3.47 -2.76
C GLU A 51 -0.83 2.17 -2.46
N LEU A 52 0.22 2.21 -1.63
CA LEU A 52 0.93 1.01 -1.17
C LEU A 52 0.02 0.01 -0.43
N CYS A 53 -0.91 0.49 0.38
CA CYS A 53 -1.92 -0.35 1.05
C CYS A 53 -2.86 -1.02 0.04
N ARG A 54 -3.37 -0.27 -0.94
CA ARG A 54 -4.25 -0.81 -2.00
C ARG A 54 -3.53 -1.85 -2.87
N LEU A 55 -2.23 -1.71 -3.05
CA LEU A 55 -1.39 -2.66 -3.78
C LEU A 55 -0.93 -3.85 -2.91
N GLY A 56 -1.27 -3.88 -1.62
CA GLY A 56 -0.92 -4.97 -0.72
C GLY A 56 0.52 -4.97 -0.21
N TRP A 57 1.29 -3.90 -0.46
CA TRP A 57 2.70 -3.78 -0.04
C TRP A 57 2.84 -3.33 1.42
N VAL A 58 1.86 -2.60 1.94
CA VAL A 58 1.79 -2.18 3.33
C VAL A 58 0.47 -2.70 3.91
N LYS A 59 0.53 -3.41 5.04
CA LYS A 59 -0.68 -3.81 5.74
C LYS A 59 -1.15 -2.62 6.57
N PRO A 60 -2.41 -2.16 6.43
CA PRO A 60 -2.98 -1.26 7.42
C PRO A 60 -2.90 -1.98 8.77
N ARG A 61 -2.41 -1.27 9.80
CA ARG A 61 -2.32 -1.82 11.16
C ARG A 61 -3.72 -2.31 11.52
N ALA A 62 -3.85 -3.62 11.72
CA ALA A 62 -5.14 -4.27 11.86
C ALA A 62 -6.00 -3.51 12.88
N GLU A 63 -7.23 -3.15 12.51
CA GLU A 63 -8.29 -2.98 13.50
C GLU A 63 -8.22 -4.21 14.41
N ARG A 64 -8.10 -3.98 15.73
CA ARG A 64 -8.23 -5.06 16.70
C ARG A 64 -9.55 -5.77 16.40
N LYS A 65 -9.46 -6.95 15.79
CA LYS A 65 -10.60 -7.87 15.71
C LYS A 65 -10.94 -8.20 17.16
N TYR A 66 -11.88 -7.46 17.75
CA TYR A 66 -12.65 -7.96 18.86
C TYR A 66 -13.45 -9.14 18.32
N SER A 67 -12.86 -10.32 18.35
CA SER A 67 -13.56 -11.58 18.15
C SER A 67 -14.43 -11.83 19.39
N SER A 68 -15.54 -11.10 19.48
CA SER A 68 -16.64 -11.43 20.37
C SER A 68 -17.52 -12.46 19.65
N GLN A 69 -17.04 -13.70 19.56
CA GLN A 69 -17.88 -14.85 19.23
C GLN A 69 -17.76 -15.83 20.39
N ARG A 70 -18.59 -15.62 21.41
CA ARG A 70 -19.03 -16.67 22.32
C ARG A 70 -20.11 -17.48 21.59
N TYR A 71 -19.71 -18.62 21.05
CA TYR A 71 -20.47 -19.86 20.99
C TYR A 71 -19.46 -20.87 21.56
N ILE A 72 -19.68 -21.56 22.68
CA ILE A 72 -20.77 -22.47 23.05
C ILE A 72 -21.08 -22.28 24.54
#